data_AF-A0A524J733-F1
#
_entry.id   AF-A0A524J733-F1
#
_cell.length_a   1.000
_cell.length_b   1.000
_cell.length_c   1.000
_cell.angle_alpha   90.00
_cell.angle_beta   90.00
_cell.angle_gamma   90.00
#
_symmetry.space_group_name_H-M   'P 1'
#
loop_
_entity.id
_entity.type
_entity.pdbx_description
1 polymer ?
#
loop_
_entity_poly.entity_id
_entity_poly.type
_entity_poly.pdbx_seq_one_letter_code
_entity_poly.pdbx_strand_id
1 'polypeptide(L)'
;MGWEKGEVKIATEHLASHYLRQRLIVWMHVGPPTFDVPPVVLACAPGEYHEGGLLMFGALLRRRRWPVAYLGQSIPLVEVAAFVRQTAPSAIVMVAMTEEPATALQAWPAALPEVAESGRPTFGFAGRIFSLKPEWRSRVPGLFLGTTLDEGIQTLESILQSHYVPMG
;
A
#
# COMPACT_ATOMS: atom_id res chain seq x y z
N MET A 1 -9.32 29.92 -13.31
CA MET A 1 -8.66 28.76 -13.94
C MET A 1 -7.15 29.01 -13.95
N GLY A 2 -6.43 28.55 -12.93
CA GLY A 2 -4.98 28.77 -12.77
C GLY A 2 -4.11 27.66 -13.39
N TRP A 3 -4.70 26.81 -14.23
CA TRP A 3 -4.08 25.58 -14.75
C TRP A 3 -3.43 25.77 -16.12
N GLU A 4 -3.71 26.90 -16.79
CA GLU A 4 -3.33 27.12 -18.20
C GLU A 4 -2.09 28.01 -18.39
N LYS A 5 -1.42 28.46 -17.31
CA LYS A 5 -0.31 29.42 -17.39
C LYS A 5 1.06 28.93 -16.90
N GLY A 6 1.22 27.66 -16.51
CA GLY A 6 2.54 27.12 -16.14
C GLY A 6 3.20 27.79 -14.92
N GLU A 7 2.44 28.45 -14.06
CA GLU A 7 2.95 29.29 -12.97
C GLU A 7 2.82 28.66 -11.58
N VAL A 8 2.56 27.35 -11.47
CA VAL A 8 2.77 26.69 -10.18
C VAL A 8 4.28 26.49 -10.03
N LYS A 9 4.92 27.37 -9.26
CA LYS A 9 6.35 27.25 -8.94
C LYS A 9 6.59 25.89 -8.28
N ILE A 10 7.73 25.27 -8.57
CA ILE A 10 8.19 24.02 -7.93
C ILE A 10 8.03 24.08 -6.40
N ALA A 11 8.33 25.24 -5.78
CA ALA A 11 8.11 25.47 -4.36
C ALA A 11 6.64 25.32 -3.91
N THR A 12 5.68 25.76 -4.72
CA THR A 12 4.24 25.61 -4.46
C THR A 12 3.80 24.16 -4.59
N GLU A 13 4.31 23.41 -5.57
CA GLU A 13 4.03 21.97 -5.71
C GLU A 13 4.57 21.17 -4.53
N HIS A 14 5.80 21.48 -4.09
CA HIS A 14 6.37 20.88 -2.88
C HIS A 14 5.55 21.23 -1.64
N LEU A 15 5.19 22.50 -1.44
CA LEU A 15 4.37 22.92 -0.31
C LEU A 15 3.02 22.17 -0.29
N ALA A 16 2.34 22.10 -1.43
CA ALA A 16 1.07 21.39 -1.55
C ALA A 16 1.22 19.89 -1.25
N SER A 17 2.26 19.25 -1.80
CA SER A 17 2.55 17.83 -1.58
C SER A 17 2.87 17.53 -0.11
N HIS A 18 3.69 18.36 0.54
CA HIS A 18 4.01 18.22 1.96
C HIS A 18 2.79 18.44 2.85
N TYR A 19 1.99 19.46 2.55
CA TYR A 19 0.75 19.72 3.29
C TYR A 19 -0.22 18.53 3.18
N LEU A 20 -0.46 18.02 1.97
CA LEU A 20 -1.32 16.87 1.76
C LEU A 20 -0.78 15.63 2.48
N ARG A 21 0.51 15.36 2.37
CA ARG A 21 1.19 14.26 3.07
C ARG A 21 0.94 14.32 4.58
N GLN A 22 1.14 15.48 5.21
CA GLN A 22 0.91 15.64 6.64
C GLN A 22 -0.55 15.35 7.02
N ARG A 23 -1.52 15.84 6.22
CA ARG A 23 -2.94 15.59 6.45
C ARG A 23 -3.31 14.11 6.31
N LEU A 24 -2.78 13.43 5.30
CA LEU A 24 -3.01 12.00 5.08
C LEU A 24 -2.48 11.16 6.25
N ILE A 25 -1.27 11.46 6.75
CA ILE A 25 -0.72 10.78 7.93
C ILE A 25 -1.63 10.99 9.15
N VAL A 26 -2.11 12.20 9.37
CA VAL A 26 -3.06 12.47 10.46
C VAL A 26 -4.33 11.65 10.26
N TRP A 27 -4.95 11.66 9.09
CA TRP A 27 -6.18 10.89 8.81
C TRP A 27 -6.01 9.37 8.90
N MET A 28 -4.79 8.85 8.79
CA MET A 28 -4.53 7.44 9.10
C MET A 28 -4.65 7.13 10.61
N HIS A 29 -4.41 8.11 11.47
CA HIS A 29 -4.46 7.92 12.92
C HIS A 29 -5.78 8.42 13.52
N VAL A 30 -6.38 9.46 12.95
CA VAL A 30 -7.65 10.03 13.39
C VAL A 30 -8.78 9.50 12.51
N GLY A 31 -9.52 8.54 13.03
CA GLY A 31 -10.61 7.89 12.31
C GLY A 31 -11.59 7.21 13.27
N PRO A 32 -12.66 6.59 12.75
CA PRO A 32 -13.56 5.79 13.57
C PRO A 32 -12.80 4.64 14.27
N PRO A 33 -13.37 4.10 15.37
CA PRO A 33 -12.83 2.91 16.02
C PRO A 33 -12.62 1.79 14.99
N THR A 34 -11.45 1.15 15.03
CA THR A 34 -11.09 0.10 14.09
C THR A 34 -11.90 -1.16 14.33
N PHE A 35 -11.90 -2.07 13.35
CA PHE A 35 -12.19 -3.47 13.62
C PHE A 35 -11.12 -4.05 14.57
N ASP A 36 -11.51 -5.04 15.37
CA ASP A 36 -10.61 -5.74 16.30
C ASP A 36 -9.90 -6.88 15.56
N VAL A 37 -9.00 -6.49 14.65
CA VAL A 37 -8.23 -7.39 13.79
C VAL A 37 -6.79 -6.86 13.66
N PRO A 38 -5.81 -7.71 13.29
CA PRO A 38 -4.47 -7.23 12.98
C PRO A 38 -4.46 -6.17 11.86
N PRO A 39 -3.48 -5.24 11.86
CA PRO A 39 -3.45 -4.17 10.88
C PRO A 39 -3.13 -4.67 9.47
N VAL A 40 -3.50 -3.89 8.46
CA VAL A 40 -2.92 -3.97 7.12
C VAL A 40 -1.58 -3.24 7.13
N VAL A 41 -0.51 -3.92 6.74
CA VAL A 41 0.83 -3.33 6.59
C VAL A 41 0.94 -2.63 5.25
N LEU A 42 1.37 -1.36 5.25
CA LEU A 42 1.56 -0.53 4.07
C LEU A 42 3.02 -0.09 3.97
N ALA A 43 3.69 -0.38 2.85
CA ALA A 43 5.07 0.05 2.60
C ALA A 43 5.30 0.36 1.12
N CYS A 44 6.22 1.28 0.82
CA CYS A 44 6.77 1.36 -0.53
C CYS A 44 7.85 0.28 -0.71
N ALA A 45 7.95 -0.25 -1.93
CA ALA A 45 9.00 -1.18 -2.32
C ALA A 45 10.41 -0.63 -2.07
N PRO A 46 11.44 -1.49 -1.94
CA PRO A 46 12.83 -1.03 -1.87
C PRO A 46 13.16 -0.09 -3.03
N GLY A 47 13.72 1.08 -2.73
CA GLY A 47 14.03 2.13 -3.72
C GLY A 47 12.84 3.01 -4.12
N GLU A 48 11.63 2.77 -3.61
CA GLU A 48 10.43 3.56 -3.94
C GLU A 48 10.17 4.66 -2.89
N TYR A 49 10.13 5.91 -3.36
CA TYR A 49 9.93 7.11 -2.53
C TYR A 49 8.58 7.81 -2.78
N HIS A 50 7.82 7.37 -3.79
CA HIS A 50 6.51 7.94 -4.12
C HIS A 50 5.40 7.32 -3.26
N GLU A 51 5.25 7.78 -2.03
CA GLU A 51 4.26 7.27 -1.06
C GLU A 51 2.84 7.86 -1.22
N GLY A 52 2.64 8.88 -2.05
CA GLY A 52 1.38 9.64 -2.07
C GLY A 52 0.13 8.77 -2.28
N GLY A 53 0.20 7.83 -3.24
CA GLY A 53 -0.86 6.84 -3.47
C GLY A 53 -1.11 5.94 -2.26
N LEU A 54 -0.04 5.47 -1.62
CA LEU A 54 -0.11 4.59 -0.45
C LEU A 54 -0.69 5.29 0.78
N LEU A 55 -0.35 6.56 0.99
CA LEU A 55 -0.93 7.39 2.06
C LEU A 55 -2.43 7.61 1.86
N MET A 56 -2.86 7.91 0.63
CA MET A 56 -4.29 8.02 0.30
C MET A 56 -5.00 6.69 0.54
N PHE A 57 -4.39 5.59 0.12
CA PHE A 57 -4.91 4.24 0.35
C PHE A 57 -5.08 3.93 1.84
N GLY A 58 -4.07 4.20 2.66
CA GLY A 58 -4.13 4.01 4.11
C GLY A 58 -5.18 4.88 4.78
N ALA A 59 -5.32 6.15 4.39
CA ALA A 59 -6.36 7.04 4.91
C ALA A 59 -7.77 6.53 4.56
N LEU A 60 -7.97 5.99 3.36
CA LEU A 60 -9.26 5.41 2.94
C LEU A 60 -9.57 4.12 3.73
N LEU A 61 -8.60 3.22 3.91
CA LEU A 61 -8.76 2.04 4.77
C LEU A 61 -9.15 2.43 6.19
N ARG A 62 -8.47 3.44 6.76
CA ARG A 62 -8.75 3.94 8.11
C ARG A 62 -10.14 4.54 8.24
N ARG A 63 -10.61 5.28 7.23
CA ARG A 63 -11.98 5.77 7.16
C ARG A 63 -13.01 4.63 7.16
N ARG A 64 -12.64 3.48 6.60
CA ARG A 64 -13.45 2.25 6.55
C ARG A 64 -13.24 1.32 7.74
N ARG A 65 -12.60 1.82 8.81
CA ARG A 65 -12.35 1.13 10.09
C ARG A 65 -11.31 0.01 10.04
N TRP A 66 -10.66 -0.25 8.92
CA TRP A 66 -9.52 -1.18 8.91
C TRP A 66 -8.34 -0.57 9.68
N PRO A 67 -7.69 -1.30 10.59
CA PRO A 67 -6.44 -0.86 11.21
C PRO A 67 -5.30 -0.91 10.18
N VAL A 68 -4.38 0.05 10.26
CA VAL A 68 -3.29 0.23 9.29
C VAL A 68 -1.97 0.44 10.04
N ALA A 69 -0.92 -0.23 9.57
CA ALA A 69 0.46 -0.02 9.99
C ALA A 69 1.27 0.50 8.79
N TYR A 70 1.59 1.79 8.78
CA TYR A 70 2.36 2.41 7.72
C TYR A 70 3.87 2.39 8.04
N LEU A 71 4.66 1.66 7.25
CA LEU A 71 6.10 1.48 7.49
C LEU A 71 6.99 2.53 6.82
N GLY A 72 6.47 3.23 5.81
CA GLY A 72 7.25 4.27 5.13
C GLY A 72 7.62 3.95 3.69
N GLN A 73 8.59 4.73 3.22
CA GLN A 73 9.18 4.65 1.89
C GLN A 73 10.40 3.72 1.88
N SER A 74 10.72 3.13 0.72
CA SER A 74 11.97 2.41 0.47
C SER A 74 12.34 1.38 1.55
N ILE A 75 11.36 0.56 1.97
CA ILE A 75 11.58 -0.39 3.06
C ILE A 75 12.16 -1.70 2.52
N PRO A 76 13.32 -2.17 3.03
CA PRO A 76 13.85 -3.48 2.64
C PRO A 76 12.89 -4.62 2.96
N LEU A 77 12.76 -5.59 2.05
CA LEU A 77 11.85 -6.73 2.22
C LEU A 77 12.14 -7.54 3.49
N VAL A 78 13.39 -7.61 3.92
CA VAL A 78 13.80 -8.31 5.16
C VAL A 78 13.24 -7.63 6.41
N GLU A 79 13.16 -6.29 6.42
CA GLU A 79 12.58 -5.51 7.52
C GLU A 79 11.06 -5.65 7.53
N VAL A 80 10.43 -5.61 6.35
CA VAL A 80 8.99 -5.93 6.22
C VAL A 80 8.72 -7.34 6.74
N ALA A 81 9.57 -8.31 6.40
CA ALA A 81 9.41 -9.69 6.83
C ALA A 81 9.53 -9.85 8.35
N ALA A 82 10.51 -9.19 8.97
CA ALA A 82 10.67 -9.19 10.42
C ALA A 82 9.43 -8.58 11.12
N PHE A 83 8.92 -7.47 10.60
CA PHE A 83 7.71 -6.83 11.11
C PHE A 83 6.49 -7.75 10.99
N VAL A 84 6.28 -8.36 9.81
CA VAL A 84 5.17 -9.28 9.54
C VAL A 84 5.17 -10.48 10.49
N ARG A 85 6.34 -11.07 10.77
CA ARG A 85 6.46 -12.19 11.72
C ARG A 85 6.11 -11.78 13.14
N GLN A 86 6.44 -10.56 13.54
CA GLN A 86 6.15 -10.04 14.87
C GLN A 86 4.67 -9.68 15.05
N THR A 87 4.04 -9.10 14.03
CA THR A 87 2.70 -8.51 14.16
C THR A 87 1.58 -9.36 13.60
N ALA A 88 1.88 -10.40 12.82
CA ALA A 88 0.90 -11.26 12.14
C ALA A 88 -0.25 -10.45 11.49
N PRO A 89 0.08 -9.52 10.57
CA PRO A 89 -0.90 -8.58 10.02
C PRO A 89 -1.95 -9.29 9.18
N SER A 90 -3.08 -8.62 8.90
CA SER A 90 -4.15 -9.22 8.09
C SER A 90 -3.84 -9.23 6.60
N ALA A 91 -3.03 -8.27 6.14
CA ALA A 91 -2.54 -8.17 4.77
C ALA A 91 -1.27 -7.33 4.72
N ILE A 92 -0.50 -7.50 3.64
CA ILE A 92 0.66 -6.67 3.30
C ILE A 92 0.35 -6.00 1.97
N VAL A 93 0.55 -4.69 1.86
CA VAL A 93 0.40 -3.95 0.60
C VAL A 93 1.69 -3.20 0.32
N MET A 94 2.31 -3.52 -0.81
CA MET A 94 3.52 -2.83 -1.27
C MET A 94 3.29 -2.14 -2.61
N VAL A 95 3.84 -0.92 -2.75
CA VAL A 95 3.68 -0.13 -3.98
C VAL A 95 5.00 0.08 -4.72
N ALA A 96 4.94 0.06 -6.05
CA ALA A 96 6.04 0.43 -6.94
C ALA A 96 5.52 1.29 -8.11
N MET A 97 6.22 2.38 -8.43
CA MET A 97 5.88 3.31 -9.50
C MET A 97 6.77 3.15 -10.73
N THR A 98 7.96 2.56 -10.58
CA THR A 98 8.93 2.31 -11.64
C THR A 98 9.36 0.84 -11.67
N GLU A 99 10.15 0.47 -12.69
CA GLU A 99 10.57 -0.93 -12.90
C GLU A 99 11.55 -1.44 -11.84
N GLU A 100 12.43 -0.58 -11.32
CA GLU A 100 13.44 -1.00 -10.34
C GLU A 100 12.80 -1.45 -9.01
N PRO A 101 11.92 -0.67 -8.36
CA PRO A 101 11.21 -1.15 -7.17
C PRO A 101 10.25 -2.31 -7.46
N ALA A 102 9.63 -2.36 -8.66
CA ALA A 102 8.82 -3.52 -9.06
C ALA A 102 9.65 -4.79 -9.20
N THR A 103 10.89 -4.66 -9.67
CA THR A 103 11.87 -5.76 -9.71
C THR A 103 12.22 -6.23 -8.31
N ALA A 104 12.46 -5.29 -7.39
CA ALA A 104 12.73 -5.63 -5.99
C ALA A 104 11.58 -6.43 -5.36
N LEU A 105 10.32 -6.11 -5.67
CA LEU A 105 9.16 -6.85 -5.17
C LEU A 105 9.13 -8.32 -5.62
N GLN A 106 9.73 -8.70 -6.75
CA GLN A 106 9.76 -10.11 -7.17
C GLN A 106 10.41 -11.04 -6.12
N ALA A 107 11.28 -10.48 -5.27
CA ALA A 107 12.01 -11.23 -4.26
C ALA A 107 11.27 -11.37 -2.92
N TRP A 108 10.06 -10.81 -2.75
CA TRP A 108 9.32 -10.92 -1.47
C TRP A 108 9.08 -12.36 -1.01
N PRO A 109 8.82 -13.37 -1.88
CA PRO A 109 8.63 -14.74 -1.44
C PRO A 109 9.88 -15.34 -0.77
N ALA A 110 11.07 -14.88 -1.16
CA ALA A 110 12.31 -15.33 -0.52
C ALA A 110 12.49 -14.71 0.88
N ALA A 111 11.96 -13.51 1.11
CA ALA A 111 11.98 -12.86 2.42
C ALA A 111 10.91 -13.43 3.37
N LEU A 112 9.77 -13.88 2.83
CA LEU A 112 8.62 -14.43 3.55
C LEU A 112 8.16 -15.78 2.93
N PRO A 113 8.98 -16.83 2.97
CA PRO A 113 8.64 -18.13 2.39
C PRO A 113 7.38 -18.74 3.00
N GLU A 114 7.17 -18.56 4.30
CA GLU A 114 5.99 -19.04 5.02
C GLU A 114 4.68 -18.40 4.53
N VAL A 115 4.74 -17.14 4.10
CA VAL A 115 3.59 -16.41 3.54
C VAL A 115 3.35 -16.82 2.09
N ALA A 116 4.43 -17.04 1.33
CA ALA A 116 4.34 -17.50 -0.05
C ALA A 116 3.73 -18.92 -0.15
N GLU A 117 4.07 -19.80 0.79
CA GLU A 117 3.54 -21.17 0.85
C GLU A 117 2.09 -21.21 1.34
N SER A 118 1.78 -20.49 2.43
CA SER A 118 0.43 -20.51 3.03
C SER A 118 -0.58 -19.59 2.32
N GLY A 119 -0.09 -18.62 1.53
CA GLY A 119 -0.89 -17.52 0.99
C GLY A 119 -1.38 -16.53 2.04
N ARG A 120 -0.90 -16.62 3.29
CA ARG A 120 -1.38 -15.81 4.43
C ARG A 120 -0.23 -15.17 5.23
N PRO A 121 -0.32 -13.88 5.57
CA PRO A 121 -1.35 -12.94 5.11
C PRO A 121 -1.24 -12.64 3.61
N THR A 122 -2.31 -12.14 3.01
CA THR A 122 -2.29 -11.84 1.57
C THR A 122 -1.26 -10.74 1.28
N PHE A 123 -0.36 -11.03 0.34
CA PHE A 123 0.57 -10.05 -0.21
C PHE A 123 -0.08 -9.37 -1.42
N GLY A 124 -0.48 -8.11 -1.26
CA GLY A 124 -1.00 -7.25 -2.30
C GLY A 124 0.05 -6.30 -2.85
N PHE A 125 -0.03 -6.00 -4.15
CA PHE A 125 0.81 -5.00 -4.79
C PHE A 125 0.01 -4.07 -5.70
N ALA A 126 0.49 -2.84 -5.83
CA ALA A 126 -0.11 -1.82 -6.69
C ALA A 126 0.91 -0.77 -7.12
N GLY A 127 0.46 0.20 -7.91
CA GLY A 127 1.26 1.34 -8.33
C GLY A 127 1.32 1.51 -9.84
N ARG A 128 1.91 2.63 -10.26
CA ARG A 128 1.79 3.14 -11.64
C ARG A 128 2.40 2.19 -12.66
N ILE A 129 3.50 1.53 -12.34
CA ILE A 129 4.17 0.61 -13.27
C ILE A 129 3.26 -0.55 -13.70
N PHE A 130 2.47 -1.10 -12.78
CA PHE A 130 1.53 -2.19 -13.07
C PHE A 130 0.32 -1.74 -13.89
N SER A 131 0.03 -0.44 -13.91
CA SER A 131 -1.00 0.15 -14.77
C SER A 131 -0.47 0.44 -16.17
N LEU A 132 0.72 1.03 -16.26
CA LEU A 132 1.37 1.37 -17.53
C LEU A 132 1.87 0.15 -18.30
N LYS A 133 2.31 -0.89 -17.59
CA LYS A 133 2.93 -2.09 -18.13
C LYS A 133 2.31 -3.34 -17.49
N PRO A 134 1.12 -3.79 -17.97
CA PRO A 134 0.40 -4.92 -17.39
C PRO A 134 1.20 -6.22 -17.29
N GLU A 135 2.23 -6.40 -18.11
CA GLU A 135 3.16 -7.53 -18.05
C GLU A 135 3.91 -7.64 -16.72
N TRP A 136 4.03 -6.56 -15.95
CA TRP A 136 4.60 -6.62 -14.60
C TRP A 136 3.68 -7.33 -13.59
N ARG A 137 2.38 -7.42 -13.87
CA ARG A 137 1.40 -8.07 -12.96
C ARG A 137 1.65 -9.57 -12.81
N SER A 138 2.23 -10.22 -13.82
CA SER A 138 2.59 -11.65 -13.75
C SER A 138 3.99 -11.89 -13.20
N ARG A 139 4.81 -10.84 -13.03
CA ARG A 139 6.19 -10.94 -12.55
C ARG A 139 6.29 -10.86 -11.03
N VAL A 140 5.36 -10.15 -10.39
CA VAL A 140 5.31 -10.04 -8.93
C VAL A 140 4.30 -11.05 -8.40
N PRO A 141 4.73 -12.05 -7.60
CA PRO A 141 3.80 -12.97 -6.97
C PRO A 141 2.85 -12.22 -6.02
N GLY A 142 1.61 -12.65 -5.90
CA GLY A 142 0.63 -12.02 -5.01
C GLY A 142 -0.53 -11.37 -5.75
N LEU A 143 -1.27 -10.53 -5.03
CA LEU A 143 -2.52 -9.94 -5.48
C LEU A 143 -2.31 -8.54 -6.06
N PHE A 144 -2.49 -8.39 -7.37
CA PHE A 144 -2.59 -7.06 -7.96
C PHE A 144 -3.90 -6.40 -7.50
N LEU A 145 -3.81 -5.27 -6.79
CA LEU A 145 -4.98 -4.65 -6.16
C LEU A 145 -5.88 -3.89 -7.13
N GLY A 146 -5.31 -3.33 -8.21
CA GLY A 146 -6.05 -2.55 -9.19
C GLY A 146 -5.26 -1.37 -9.72
N THR A 147 -5.88 -0.67 -10.68
CA THR A 147 -5.29 0.50 -11.34
C THR A 147 -5.71 1.83 -10.70
N THR A 148 -6.77 1.80 -9.89
CA THR A 148 -7.28 2.96 -9.15
C THR A 148 -7.29 2.69 -7.64
N LEU A 149 -7.38 3.75 -6.84
CA LEU A 149 -7.51 3.62 -5.38
C LEU A 149 -8.79 2.88 -5.00
N ASP A 150 -9.91 3.19 -5.65
CA ASP A 150 -11.20 2.58 -5.35
C ASP A 150 -11.22 1.08 -5.67
N GLU A 151 -10.68 0.67 -6.83
CA GLU A 151 -10.47 -0.74 -7.16
C GLU A 151 -9.61 -1.43 -6.12
N GLY A 152 -8.49 -0.81 -5.73
CA GLY A 152 -7.58 -1.38 -4.75
C GLY A 152 -8.24 -1.59 -3.38
N ILE A 153 -9.04 -0.63 -2.93
CA ILE A 153 -9.78 -0.74 -1.68
C ILE A 153 -10.80 -1.87 -1.76
N GLN A 154 -11.59 -1.94 -2.84
CA GLN A 154 -12.61 -2.98 -3.01
C GLN A 154 -11.99 -4.39 -3.07
N THR A 155 -10.92 -4.56 -3.84
CA THR A 155 -10.18 -5.81 -3.96
C THR A 155 -9.65 -6.26 -2.60
N LEU A 156 -8.99 -5.36 -1.85
CA LEU A 156 -8.44 -5.70 -0.55
C LEU A 156 -9.54 -5.98 0.49
N GLU A 157 -10.59 -5.17 0.53
CA GLU A 157 -11.71 -5.36 1.47
C GLU A 157 -12.42 -6.70 1.26
N SER A 158 -12.64 -7.10 0.00
CA SER A 158 -13.24 -8.41 -0.31
C SER A 158 -12.46 -9.56 0.33
N ILE A 159 -11.13 -9.50 0.24
CA ILE A 159 -10.24 -10.49 0.88
C ILE A 159 -10.34 -10.41 2.40
N LEU A 160 -10.18 -9.22 2.98
CA LEU A 160 -10.22 -9.04 4.43
C LEU A 160 -11.56 -9.45 5.05
N GLN A 161 -12.68 -9.12 4.41
CA GLN A 161 -14.02 -9.50 4.86
C GLN A 161 -14.19 -11.02 4.84
N SER A 162 -13.73 -11.70 3.79
CA SER A 162 -13.81 -13.17 3.72
C SER A 162 -13.06 -13.89 4.85
N HIS A 163 -12.10 -13.21 5.49
CA HIS A 163 -11.27 -13.76 6.56
C HIS A 163 -11.71 -13.35 7.97
N TYR A 164 -12.33 -12.18 8.14
CA TYR A 164 -12.54 -11.60 9.48
C TYR A 164 -13.96 -11.12 9.79
N VAL A 165 -14.85 -11.02 8.79
CA VAL A 165 -16.23 -10.58 9.00
C VAL A 165 -17.14 -11.75 8.65
N PRO A 166 -17.80 -12.40 9.64
CA PRO A 166 -18.77 -13.45 9.33
C PRO A 166 -19.88 -12.83 8.46
N MET A 167 -20.26 -13.50 7.37
CA MET A 167 -21.53 -13.22 6.72
C MET A 167 -22.64 -13.50 7.74
N GLY A 168 -23.20 -12.43 8.30
CA GLY A 168 -24.43 -12.49 9.10
C GLY A 168 -25.63 -12.78 8.21
#